data_AF-A0A2E6IBH2-F1
#
_entry.id   AF-A0A2E6IBH2-F1
#
_cell.length_a   1.000
_cell.length_b   1.000
_cell.length_c   1.000
_cell.angle_alpha   90.00
_cell.angle_beta   90.00
_cell.angle_gamma   90.00
#
_symmetry.space_group_name_H-M   'P 1'
#
loop_
_entity.id
_entity.type
_entity.pdbx_description
1 polymer ?
#
loop_
_entity_poly.entity_id
_entity_poly.type
_entity_poly.pdbx_seq_one_letter_code
_entity_poly.pdbx_strand_id
1 'polypeptide(L)'
;MERELFARLWEEIDFDDHPLTGGHQPEPEGEIKVKMTPNSIRIEDDRLSFLIGEGNDADSVHRWAANDVRMNEGPERMGVHRWSISPQCLTPEVRKWLTQKIGQPRVIDGESVEEYRTLLANLRARLEPMLPRWTWHLEVDNKTDRMGWYVRAPESWCSLFTIFVGLGWNTQISTRGFLLFERAPPGELDRPDEAEANRLDGLRTVALCNGHRGALSLLANDMEWTSRPQGFKLSLPGDVELWPPSMGRWPLLHGRSSSMEDIVDWAATIVEELQPAISTLSTTIDGISWH
;
A
#
# COMPACT_ATOMS: atom_id res chain seq x y z
N MET A 1 -9.25 22.41 -0.85
CA MET A 1 -10.03 21.16 -0.86
C MET A 1 -9.56 20.23 -1.97
N GLU A 2 -9.22 20.80 -3.11
CA GLU A 2 -8.62 20.19 -4.28
C GLU A 2 -7.44 19.27 -3.93
N ARG A 3 -6.44 19.78 -3.18
CA ARG A 3 -5.29 18.99 -2.73
C ARG A 3 -5.66 17.79 -1.87
N GLU A 4 -6.65 17.95 -0.99
CA GLU A 4 -7.10 16.87 -0.10
C GLU A 4 -7.88 15.81 -0.87
N LEU A 5 -8.72 16.22 -1.83
CA LEU A 5 -9.36 15.29 -2.75
C LEU A 5 -8.30 14.56 -3.60
N PHE A 6 -7.33 15.28 -4.19
CA PHE A 6 -6.26 14.67 -4.98
C PHE A 6 -5.52 13.61 -4.16
N ALA A 7 -5.05 13.97 -2.97
CA ALA A 7 -4.35 13.05 -2.08
C ALA A 7 -5.21 11.81 -1.76
N ARG A 8 -6.51 12.00 -1.50
CA ARG A 8 -7.40 10.88 -1.19
C ARG A 8 -7.67 9.97 -2.39
N LEU A 9 -7.84 10.52 -3.60
CA LEU A 9 -8.02 9.72 -4.83
C LEU A 9 -6.71 8.99 -5.19
N TRP A 10 -5.57 9.61 -4.91
CA TRP A 10 -4.25 8.99 -5.09
C TRP A 10 -4.07 7.72 -4.26
N GLU A 11 -4.62 7.68 -3.04
CA GLU A 11 -4.60 6.47 -2.19
C GLU A 11 -5.43 5.32 -2.75
N GLU A 12 -6.34 5.57 -3.71
CA GLU A 12 -7.11 4.52 -4.40
C GLU A 12 -6.43 4.05 -5.68
N ILE A 13 -5.27 4.59 -6.05
CA ILE A 13 -4.55 4.10 -7.22
C ILE A 13 -3.91 2.75 -6.90
N ASP A 14 -4.17 1.79 -7.78
CA ASP A 14 -3.29 0.66 -8.00
C ASP A 14 -2.19 1.04 -9.01
N PHE A 15 -0.94 1.09 -8.57
CA PHE A 15 0.19 1.51 -9.42
C PHE A 15 0.54 0.51 -10.51
N ASP A 16 0.14 -0.76 -10.38
CA ASP A 16 0.30 -1.73 -11.47
C ASP A 16 -0.68 -1.42 -12.62
N ASP A 17 -1.83 -0.84 -12.30
CA ASP A 17 -2.83 -0.37 -13.28
C ASP A 17 -2.46 1.01 -13.86
N HIS A 18 -1.58 1.77 -13.19
CA HIS A 18 -1.19 3.14 -13.54
C HIS A 18 0.35 3.28 -13.54
N PRO A 19 1.04 2.84 -14.60
CA PRO A 19 2.49 3.03 -14.73
C PRO A 19 2.79 4.51 -14.92
N LEU A 20 3.17 5.18 -13.84
CA LEU A 20 3.43 6.62 -13.79
C LEU A 20 4.93 6.87 -13.62
N THR A 21 5.44 7.87 -14.33
CA THR A 21 6.77 8.44 -14.06
C THR A 21 6.64 9.57 -13.04
N GLY A 22 7.60 9.69 -12.13
CA GLY A 22 7.58 10.68 -11.05
C GLY A 22 7.45 10.05 -9.67
N GLY A 23 7.21 10.88 -8.67
CA GLY A 23 7.06 10.48 -7.27
C GLY A 23 5.77 9.70 -7.01
N HIS A 24 5.82 8.82 -6.02
CA HIS A 24 4.67 8.02 -5.56
C HIS A 24 3.84 8.71 -4.47
N GLN A 25 4.17 9.96 -4.15
CA GLN A 25 3.58 10.69 -3.04
C GLN A 25 2.23 11.32 -3.43
N PRO A 26 1.27 11.43 -2.49
CA PRO A 26 -0.02 12.04 -2.71
C PRO A 26 0.06 13.57 -2.88
N GLU A 27 1.22 14.18 -2.61
CA GLU A 27 1.48 15.57 -2.95
C GLU A 27 1.51 15.76 -4.48
N PRO A 28 0.74 16.72 -5.02
CA PRO A 28 0.74 17.00 -6.45
C PRO A 28 2.10 17.46 -6.97
N GLU A 29 2.48 17.00 -8.15
CA GLU A 29 3.62 17.52 -8.89
C GLU A 29 3.19 18.64 -9.83
N GLY A 30 3.81 19.80 -9.66
CA GLY A 30 3.44 21.00 -10.42
C GLY A 30 2.16 21.67 -9.92
N GLU A 31 1.43 22.31 -10.83
CA GLU A 31 0.17 23.01 -10.54
C GLU A 31 -1.02 22.07 -10.75
N ILE A 32 -1.89 21.93 -9.75
CA ILE A 32 -3.15 21.20 -9.90
C ILE A 32 -4.08 21.96 -10.83
N LYS A 33 -4.56 21.27 -11.87
CA LYS A 33 -5.63 21.76 -12.74
C LYS A 33 -6.95 21.12 -12.30
N VAL A 34 -8.00 21.94 -12.24
CA VAL A 34 -9.34 21.51 -11.81
C VAL A 34 -10.38 21.89 -12.84
N LYS A 35 -11.21 20.93 -13.23
CA LYS A 35 -12.39 21.15 -14.07
C LYS A 35 -13.61 20.56 -13.38
N MET A 36 -14.61 21.39 -13.14
CA MET A 36 -15.86 20.97 -12.50
C MET A 36 -17.01 20.97 -13.50
N THR A 37 -17.87 19.97 -13.41
CA THR A 37 -19.19 19.93 -14.05
C THR A 37 -20.25 19.76 -12.96
N PRO A 38 -21.56 19.88 -13.30
CA PRO A 38 -22.62 19.63 -12.31
C PRO A 38 -22.59 18.24 -11.68
N ASN A 39 -21.96 17.24 -12.31
CA ASN A 39 -22.00 15.84 -11.87
C ASN A 39 -20.60 15.22 -11.68
N SER A 40 -19.52 15.99 -11.87
CA SER A 40 -18.16 15.48 -11.71
C SER A 40 -17.11 16.56 -11.42
N ILE A 41 -16.04 16.13 -10.78
CA ILE A 41 -14.82 16.92 -10.61
C ILE A 41 -13.67 16.13 -11.24
N ARG A 42 -13.01 16.76 -12.21
CA ARG A 42 -11.74 16.30 -12.75
C ARG A 42 -10.61 17.10 -12.13
N ILE A 43 -9.61 16.40 -11.60
CA ILE A 43 -8.45 16.97 -10.95
C ILE A 43 -7.21 16.29 -11.52
N GLU A 44 -6.19 17.06 -11.90
CA GLU A 44 -4.97 16.49 -12.50
C GLU A 44 -3.75 17.29 -12.08
N ASP A 45 -2.62 16.60 -12.04
CA ASP A 45 -1.29 17.19 -11.94
C ASP A 45 -0.45 16.77 -13.16
N ASP A 46 0.87 16.93 -13.11
CA ASP A 46 1.73 16.57 -14.24
C ASP A 46 1.88 15.05 -14.45
N ARG A 47 1.44 14.22 -13.50
CA ARG A 47 1.57 12.75 -13.55
C ARG A 47 0.31 12.10 -14.09
N LEU A 48 -0.87 12.45 -13.54
CA LEU A 48 -2.13 11.89 -14.02
C LEU A 48 -3.35 12.77 -13.74
N SER A 49 -4.46 12.35 -14.34
CA SER A 49 -5.79 12.89 -14.11
C SER A 49 -6.71 11.92 -13.38
N PHE A 50 -7.42 12.45 -12.39
CA PHE A 50 -8.50 11.82 -11.66
C PHE A 50 -9.85 12.40 -12.04
N LEU A 51 -10.89 11.58 -12.01
CA LEU A 51 -12.28 12.01 -12.08
C LEU A 51 -13.08 11.38 -10.95
N ILE A 52 -13.83 12.19 -10.20
CA ILE A 52 -14.86 11.70 -9.27
C ILE A 52 -16.25 12.11 -9.77
N GLY A 53 -17.16 11.13 -9.89
CA GLY A 53 -18.54 11.34 -10.36
C GLY A 53 -18.83 10.71 -11.72
N GLU A 54 -19.63 11.40 -12.54
CA GLU A 54 -20.00 10.98 -13.90
C GLU A 54 -18.93 11.33 -14.95
N GLY A 55 -18.75 10.46 -15.96
CA GLY A 55 -17.77 10.67 -17.03
C GLY A 55 -16.66 9.61 -17.03
N ASN A 56 -15.80 9.68 -18.05
CA ASN A 56 -14.70 8.73 -18.30
C ASN A 56 -13.44 9.43 -18.85
N ASP A 57 -13.38 10.77 -18.80
CA ASP A 57 -12.31 11.57 -19.39
C ASP A 57 -11.16 11.83 -18.40
N ALA A 58 -10.66 10.77 -17.76
CA ALA A 58 -9.49 10.81 -16.89
C ALA A 58 -8.77 9.45 -16.89
N ASP A 59 -7.52 9.43 -16.41
CA ASP A 59 -6.72 8.20 -16.32
C ASP A 59 -7.29 7.27 -15.25
N SER A 60 -7.72 7.85 -14.12
CA SER A 60 -8.36 7.12 -13.00
C SER A 60 -9.74 7.70 -12.66
N VAL A 61 -10.76 6.86 -12.73
CA VAL A 61 -12.17 7.26 -12.60
C VAL A 61 -12.81 6.63 -11.36
N HIS A 62 -13.21 7.46 -10.41
CA HIS A 62 -13.84 7.05 -9.16
C HIS A 62 -15.34 7.36 -9.18
N ARG A 63 -16.16 6.34 -8.93
CA ARG A 63 -17.61 6.49 -8.94
C ARG A 63 -18.11 7.00 -7.59
N TRP A 64 -18.75 8.17 -7.60
CA TRP A 64 -19.36 8.77 -6.42
C TRP A 64 -20.71 8.09 -6.12
N ALA A 65 -20.72 7.21 -5.13
CA ALA A 65 -21.86 6.34 -4.81
C ALA A 65 -22.32 6.48 -3.36
N ALA A 66 -23.59 6.19 -3.08
CA ALA A 66 -24.12 6.27 -1.72
C ALA A 66 -23.71 5.05 -0.87
N ASN A 67 -23.28 3.98 -1.53
CA ASN A 67 -22.87 2.69 -0.99
C ASN A 67 -21.48 2.28 -1.50
N ASP A 68 -20.79 1.45 -0.72
CA ASP A 68 -19.51 0.84 -1.10
C ASP A 68 -19.76 -0.41 -1.93
N VAL A 69 -19.49 -0.31 -3.23
CA VAL A 69 -19.74 -1.39 -4.19
C VAL A 69 -18.59 -1.60 -5.13
N ARG A 70 -18.46 -2.85 -5.56
CA ARG A 70 -17.57 -3.24 -6.65
C ARG A 70 -18.12 -2.72 -7.98
N MET A 71 -17.30 -1.99 -8.71
CA MET A 71 -17.65 -1.29 -9.96
C MET A 71 -17.32 -2.09 -11.21
N ASN A 72 -16.32 -2.97 -11.15
CA ASN A 72 -15.89 -3.81 -12.26
C ASN A 72 -15.05 -5.00 -11.76
N GLU A 73 -14.80 -5.96 -12.65
CA GLU A 73 -14.15 -7.23 -12.32
C GLU A 73 -12.61 -7.21 -12.44
N GLY A 74 -12.00 -6.15 -13.01
CA GLY A 74 -10.57 -6.13 -13.37
C GLY A 74 -10.17 -7.18 -14.44
N PRO A 75 -8.92 -7.17 -14.97
CA PRO A 75 -7.79 -6.27 -14.72
C PRO A 75 -7.51 -5.36 -15.94
N GLU A 76 -8.54 -4.81 -16.61
CA GLU A 76 -8.27 -3.87 -17.69
C GLU A 76 -7.51 -2.66 -17.13
N ARG A 77 -6.36 -2.35 -17.77
CA ARG A 77 -5.46 -1.26 -17.40
C ARG A 77 -6.10 0.09 -17.72
N MET A 78 -6.06 1.01 -16.76
CA MET A 78 -6.70 2.34 -16.78
C MET A 78 -8.24 2.33 -16.84
N GLY A 79 -8.86 3.35 -16.25
CA GLY A 79 -10.31 3.55 -16.31
C GLY A 79 -10.97 3.61 -14.94
N VAL A 80 -12.03 2.83 -14.75
CA VAL A 80 -12.85 2.90 -13.53
C VAL A 80 -12.18 2.14 -12.40
N HIS A 81 -11.93 2.83 -11.28
CA HIS A 81 -11.42 2.21 -10.06
C HIS A 81 -12.35 1.07 -9.60
N ARG A 82 -11.77 -0.01 -9.03
CA ARG A 82 -12.48 -1.27 -8.75
C ARG A 82 -13.64 -1.09 -7.79
N TRP A 83 -13.50 -0.22 -6.80
CA TRP A 83 -14.54 0.08 -5.82
C TRP A 83 -15.03 1.52 -5.95
N SER A 84 -16.32 1.74 -5.66
CA SER A 84 -16.89 3.07 -5.55
C SER A 84 -16.23 3.86 -4.40
N ILE A 85 -16.34 5.19 -4.48
CA ILE A 85 -16.06 6.07 -3.34
C ILE A 85 -17.41 6.53 -2.80
N SER A 86 -17.67 6.19 -1.55
CA SER A 86 -18.82 6.67 -0.81
C SER A 86 -18.45 7.76 0.20
N PRO A 87 -19.43 8.48 0.77
CA PRO A 87 -19.16 9.52 1.76
C PRO A 87 -18.28 9.08 2.93
N GLN A 88 -18.36 7.83 3.38
CA GLN A 88 -17.58 7.32 4.52
C GLN A 88 -16.10 7.14 4.22
N CYS A 89 -15.72 7.07 2.95
CA CYS A 89 -14.34 7.03 2.50
C CYS A 89 -13.63 8.39 2.63
N LEU A 90 -14.33 9.46 2.98
CA LEU A 90 -13.86 10.84 2.89
C LEU A 90 -14.00 11.57 4.22
N THR A 91 -13.15 12.57 4.44
CA THR A 91 -13.27 13.52 5.54
C THR A 91 -14.61 14.28 5.47
N PRO A 92 -15.15 14.73 6.62
CA PRO A 92 -16.38 15.52 6.64
C PRO A 92 -16.34 16.75 5.71
N GLU A 93 -15.18 17.40 5.61
CA GLU A 93 -14.94 18.59 4.80
C GLU A 93 -15.01 18.28 3.30
N VAL A 94 -14.27 17.26 2.84
CA VAL A 94 -14.28 16.83 1.43
C VAL A 94 -15.66 16.31 1.03
N ARG A 95 -16.31 15.54 1.90
CA ARG A 95 -17.69 15.06 1.69
C ARG A 95 -18.65 16.22 1.45
N LYS A 96 -18.66 17.21 2.35
CA LYS A 96 -19.54 18.38 2.23
C LYS A 96 -19.26 19.14 0.93
N TRP A 97 -17.99 19.32 0.59
CA TRP A 97 -17.58 20.00 -0.64
C TRP A 97 -18.03 19.25 -1.89
N LEU A 98 -17.84 17.93 -1.97
CA LEU A 98 -18.34 17.12 -3.08
C LEU A 98 -19.86 17.20 -3.21
N THR A 99 -20.61 17.03 -2.12
CA THR A 99 -22.06 17.16 -2.14
C THR A 99 -22.52 18.53 -2.67
N GLN A 100 -21.80 19.61 -2.33
CA GLN A 100 -22.09 20.95 -2.83
C GLN A 100 -21.76 21.15 -4.32
N LYS A 101 -20.74 20.46 -4.84
CA LYS A 101 -20.25 20.65 -6.20
C LYS A 101 -20.89 19.72 -7.22
N ILE A 102 -21.07 18.45 -6.87
CA ILE A 102 -21.56 17.40 -7.78
C ILE A 102 -22.87 16.73 -7.33
N GLY A 103 -23.44 17.19 -6.21
CA GLY A 103 -24.71 16.70 -5.69
C GLY A 103 -24.61 15.48 -4.79
N GLN A 104 -25.77 15.01 -4.33
CA GLN A 104 -25.87 13.82 -3.49
C GLN A 104 -25.52 12.57 -4.31
N PRO A 105 -24.70 11.66 -3.75
CA PRO A 105 -24.43 10.40 -4.44
C PRO A 105 -25.71 9.55 -4.51
N ARG A 106 -25.79 8.71 -5.54
CA ARG A 106 -26.88 7.75 -5.72
C ARG A 106 -26.40 6.35 -5.35
N VAL A 107 -27.35 5.49 -4.98
CA VAL A 107 -27.07 4.06 -4.83
C VAL A 107 -26.72 3.50 -6.21
N ILE A 108 -25.65 2.73 -6.28
CA ILE A 108 -25.23 1.99 -7.46
C ILE A 108 -25.42 0.49 -7.17
N ASP A 109 -25.99 -0.24 -8.12
CA ASP A 109 -26.14 -1.69 -8.03
C ASP A 109 -24.77 -2.37 -8.21
N GLY A 110 -24.45 -3.32 -7.33
CA GLY A 110 -23.19 -4.07 -7.36
C GLY A 110 -23.00 -4.94 -6.13
N GLU A 111 -21.96 -5.77 -6.15
CA GLU A 111 -21.53 -6.51 -4.97
C GLU A 111 -21.05 -5.54 -3.89
N SER A 112 -21.52 -5.71 -2.66
CA SER A 112 -21.11 -4.87 -1.54
C SER A 112 -19.68 -5.17 -1.12
N VAL A 113 -18.89 -4.12 -0.89
CA VAL A 113 -17.52 -4.21 -0.38
C VAL A 113 -17.36 -3.46 0.96
N GLU A 114 -18.49 -3.15 1.62
CA GLU A 114 -18.54 -2.36 2.86
C GLU A 114 -17.74 -3.01 4.01
N GLU A 115 -17.82 -4.33 4.16
CA GLU A 115 -17.08 -5.06 5.20
C GLU A 115 -15.57 -4.96 4.96
N TYR A 116 -15.12 -5.06 3.70
CA TYR A 116 -13.71 -4.91 3.35
C TYR A 116 -13.23 -3.47 3.56
N ARG A 117 -14.00 -2.46 3.11
CA ARG A 117 -13.72 -1.04 3.36
C ARG A 117 -13.58 -0.76 4.85
N THR A 118 -14.48 -1.30 5.67
CA THR A 118 -14.45 -1.15 7.13
C THR A 118 -13.20 -1.79 7.73
N LEU A 119 -12.88 -3.03 7.36
CA LEU A 119 -11.66 -3.72 7.83
C LEU A 119 -10.39 -2.93 7.46
N LEU A 120 -10.29 -2.49 6.20
CA LEU A 120 -9.13 -1.77 5.70
C LEU A 120 -9.00 -0.38 6.34
N ALA A 121 -10.11 0.32 6.59
CA ALA A 121 -10.10 1.57 7.35
C ALA A 121 -9.60 1.34 8.79
N ASN A 122 -10.05 0.28 9.46
CA ASN A 122 -9.61 -0.07 10.80
C ASN A 122 -8.12 -0.45 10.86
N LEU A 123 -7.63 -1.21 9.87
CA LEU A 123 -6.20 -1.50 9.72
C LEU A 123 -5.38 -0.22 9.62
N ARG A 124 -5.75 0.68 8.71
CA ARG A 124 -5.05 1.96 8.56
C ARG A 124 -5.10 2.78 9.85
N ALA A 125 -6.27 2.96 10.46
CA ALA A 125 -6.42 3.73 11.69
C ALA A 125 -5.55 3.19 12.83
N ARG A 126 -5.35 1.86 12.90
CA ARG A 126 -4.52 1.23 13.92
C ARG A 126 -3.02 1.38 13.66
N LEU A 127 -2.60 1.34 12.39
CA LEU A 127 -1.21 1.22 11.97
C LEU A 127 -0.57 2.55 11.55
N GLU A 128 -1.33 3.50 11.03
CA GLU A 128 -0.85 4.82 10.60
C GLU A 128 -0.06 5.57 11.70
N PRO A 129 -0.46 5.53 12.99
CA PRO A 129 0.35 6.12 14.06
C PRO A 129 1.75 5.48 14.24
N MET A 130 1.91 4.22 13.83
CA MET A 130 3.17 3.45 13.91
C MET A 130 4.03 3.62 12.66
N LEU A 131 3.48 4.22 11.60
CA LEU A 131 4.10 4.40 10.29
C LEU A 131 4.02 5.87 9.86
N PRO A 132 4.58 6.81 10.65
CA PRO A 132 4.41 8.23 10.41
C PRO A 132 5.04 8.65 9.08
N ARG A 133 4.28 9.38 8.26
CA ARG A 133 4.67 9.86 6.92
C ARG A 133 4.85 8.77 5.86
N TRP A 134 4.50 7.53 6.16
CA TRP A 134 4.38 6.50 5.14
C TRP A 134 3.12 6.75 4.31
N THR A 135 3.17 6.43 3.02
CA THR A 135 2.01 6.58 2.12
C THR A 135 1.25 5.27 2.00
N TRP A 136 -0.06 5.37 1.81
CA TRP A 136 -0.97 4.24 1.79
C TRP A 136 -1.65 4.16 0.43
N HIS A 137 -1.55 3.00 -0.24
CA HIS A 137 -2.16 2.78 -1.55
C HIS A 137 -3.01 1.51 -1.50
N LEU A 138 -4.26 1.64 -1.89
CA LEU A 138 -5.22 0.56 -1.87
C LEU A 138 -5.00 -0.33 -3.09
N GLU A 139 -4.71 -1.60 -2.87
CA GLU A 139 -4.72 -2.63 -3.91
C GLU A 139 -5.86 -3.61 -3.67
N VAL A 140 -6.86 -3.55 -4.53
CA VAL A 140 -8.08 -4.36 -4.44
C VAL A 140 -8.42 -4.95 -5.79
N ASP A 141 -8.80 -6.22 -5.81
CA ASP A 141 -9.27 -6.96 -6.99
C ASP A 141 -8.31 -6.98 -8.21
N ASN A 142 -7.06 -6.54 -8.08
CA ASN A 142 -6.02 -6.66 -9.10
C ASN A 142 -5.22 -7.97 -8.95
N LYS A 143 -4.85 -8.31 -7.71
CA LYS A 143 -4.12 -9.54 -7.41
C LYS A 143 -5.07 -10.70 -7.18
N THR A 144 -4.71 -11.86 -7.71
CA THR A 144 -5.52 -13.09 -7.57
C THR A 144 -5.46 -13.71 -6.18
N ASP A 145 -4.56 -13.24 -5.31
CA ASP A 145 -4.21 -13.87 -4.03
C ASP A 145 -4.33 -12.95 -2.81
N ARG A 146 -4.61 -11.65 -2.99
CA ARG A 146 -4.64 -10.66 -1.90
C ARG A 146 -5.41 -9.41 -2.25
N MET A 147 -5.82 -8.68 -1.20
CA MET A 147 -6.28 -7.29 -1.28
C MET A 147 -5.92 -6.56 0.02
N GLY A 148 -5.59 -5.28 -0.05
CA GLY A 148 -5.11 -4.57 1.13
C GLY A 148 -4.46 -3.23 0.83
N TRP A 149 -3.70 -2.75 1.82
CA TRP A 149 -2.88 -1.56 1.69
C TRP A 149 -1.44 -1.94 1.36
N TYR A 150 -0.87 -1.33 0.33
CA TYR A 150 0.57 -1.13 0.24
C TYR A 150 0.96 0.15 0.96
N VAL A 151 1.77 -0.01 2.00
CA VAL A 151 2.28 1.08 2.83
C VAL A 151 3.74 1.30 2.47
N ARG A 152 4.05 2.45 1.87
CA ARG A 152 5.37 2.73 1.30
C ARG A 152 6.19 3.66 2.18
N ALA A 153 7.49 3.39 2.25
CA ALA A 153 8.41 4.22 3.02
C ALA A 153 8.42 5.68 2.51
N PRO A 154 8.68 6.67 3.39
CA PRO A 154 8.79 8.06 2.99
C PRO A 154 9.83 8.27 1.89
N GLU A 155 9.51 9.07 0.88
CA GLU A 155 10.39 9.35 -0.26
C GLU A 155 11.79 9.84 0.16
N SER A 156 11.85 10.68 1.20
CA SER A 156 13.10 11.18 1.78
C SER A 156 14.08 10.09 2.23
N TRP A 157 13.61 8.86 2.43
CA TRP A 157 14.47 7.74 2.83
C TRP A 157 15.15 7.09 1.62
N CYS A 158 14.76 7.42 0.38
CA CYS A 158 15.25 6.77 -0.84
C CYS A 158 15.20 5.24 -0.69
N SER A 159 14.01 4.73 -0.41
CA SER A 159 13.74 3.34 -0.05
C SER A 159 12.51 2.85 -0.82
N LEU A 160 12.58 1.65 -1.35
CA LEU A 160 11.49 0.91 -2.00
C LEU A 160 10.81 -0.09 -1.05
N PHE A 161 11.30 -0.24 0.19
CA PHE A 161 10.62 -1.07 1.17
C PHE A 161 9.14 -0.71 1.32
N THR A 162 8.32 -1.75 1.34
CA THR A 162 6.87 -1.66 1.55
C THR A 162 6.41 -2.62 2.63
N ILE A 163 5.28 -2.29 3.25
CA ILE A 163 4.49 -3.22 4.02
C ILE A 163 3.19 -3.42 3.26
N PHE A 164 2.88 -4.65 2.86
CA PHE A 164 1.53 -5.00 2.46
C PHE A 164 0.76 -5.42 3.71
N VAL A 165 -0.48 -4.95 3.89
CA VAL A 165 -1.35 -5.41 4.98
C VAL A 165 -2.82 -5.46 4.54
N GLY A 166 -3.47 -6.59 4.77
CA GLY A 166 -4.87 -6.79 4.41
C GLY A 166 -5.29 -8.24 4.51
N LEU A 167 -5.90 -8.73 3.44
CA LEU A 167 -6.40 -10.10 3.29
C LEU A 167 -5.61 -10.84 2.22
N GLY A 168 -5.46 -12.16 2.40
CA GLY A 168 -4.83 -13.03 1.41
C GLY A 168 -5.39 -14.45 1.43
N TRP A 169 -5.35 -15.10 0.28
CA TRP A 169 -5.92 -16.43 0.05
C TRP A 169 -5.13 -17.18 -1.04
N ASN A 170 -5.40 -18.47 -1.18
CA ASN A 170 -5.00 -19.27 -2.34
C ASN A 170 -5.92 -20.50 -2.47
N THR A 171 -5.60 -21.43 -3.38
CA THR A 171 -6.41 -22.64 -3.60
C THR A 171 -6.52 -23.57 -2.39
N GLN A 172 -5.64 -23.43 -1.41
CA GLN A 172 -5.58 -24.27 -0.19
C GLN A 172 -5.96 -23.51 1.08
N ILE A 173 -5.89 -22.18 1.06
CA ILE A 173 -6.00 -21.31 2.23
C ILE A 173 -7.15 -20.33 2.00
N SER A 174 -8.18 -20.44 2.82
CA SER A 174 -9.28 -19.47 2.88
C SER A 174 -8.78 -18.07 3.24
N THR A 175 -9.51 -17.05 2.80
CA THR A 175 -9.28 -15.65 3.13
C THR A 175 -9.04 -15.45 4.63
N ARG A 176 -7.95 -14.76 4.95
CA ARG A 176 -7.51 -14.40 6.30
C ARG A 176 -6.52 -13.24 6.24
N GLY A 177 -6.14 -12.70 7.39
CA GLY A 177 -5.13 -11.65 7.53
C GLY A 177 -3.83 -12.03 6.83
N PHE A 178 -3.28 -11.08 6.09
CA PHE A 178 -2.07 -11.23 5.30
C PHE A 178 -1.20 -9.99 5.43
N LEU A 179 0.08 -10.20 5.69
CA LEU A 179 1.05 -9.12 5.88
C LEU A 179 2.38 -9.50 5.26
N LEU A 180 2.96 -8.58 4.51
CA LEU A 180 4.29 -8.74 3.94
C LEU A 180 5.15 -7.53 4.32
N PHE A 181 6.43 -7.77 4.59
CA PHE A 181 7.44 -6.72 4.65
C PHE A 181 8.44 -6.97 3.53
N GLU A 182 8.41 -6.13 2.50
CA GLU A 182 8.94 -6.45 1.18
C GLU A 182 9.93 -5.42 0.69
N ARG A 183 10.84 -5.90 -0.16
CA ARG A 183 11.66 -5.06 -1.03
C ARG A 183 11.93 -5.79 -2.33
N ALA A 184 12.00 -5.06 -3.44
CA ALA A 184 12.39 -5.64 -4.73
C ALA A 184 13.84 -6.18 -4.68
N PRO A 185 14.13 -7.39 -5.16
CA PRO A 185 15.50 -7.91 -5.27
C PRO A 185 16.47 -7.00 -6.03
N PRO A 186 17.79 -7.08 -5.74
CA PRO A 186 18.78 -6.33 -6.51
C PRO A 186 18.67 -6.62 -8.01
N GLY A 187 18.46 -5.57 -8.82
CA GLY A 187 18.33 -5.68 -10.27
C GLY A 187 16.91 -6.01 -10.78
N GLU A 188 15.96 -6.27 -9.88
CA GLU A 188 14.54 -6.33 -10.22
C GLU A 188 13.94 -4.94 -9.96
N LEU A 189 13.84 -4.15 -11.02
CA LEU A 189 13.35 -2.78 -10.99
C LEU A 189 12.12 -2.65 -11.86
N ASP A 190 11.10 -1.98 -11.35
CA ASP A 190 9.94 -1.60 -12.16
C ASP A 190 10.27 -0.37 -13.01
N ARG A 191 11.09 0.56 -12.48
CA ARG A 191 11.46 1.80 -13.19
C ARG A 191 12.95 2.15 -13.06
N PRO A 192 13.57 2.78 -14.09
CA PRO A 192 14.99 3.14 -14.04
C PRO A 192 15.39 4.11 -12.92
N ASP A 193 14.48 5.01 -12.51
CA ASP A 193 14.69 5.98 -11.42
C ASP A 193 14.75 5.33 -10.03
N GLU A 194 14.34 4.06 -9.91
CA GLU A 194 14.37 3.29 -8.65
C GLU A 194 15.70 2.59 -8.41
N ALA A 195 16.62 2.62 -9.38
CA ALA A 195 17.89 1.89 -9.32
C ALA A 195 18.72 2.23 -8.08
N GLU A 196 18.80 3.51 -7.71
CA GLU A 196 19.57 3.94 -6.53
C GLU A 196 18.89 3.51 -5.23
N ALA A 197 17.58 3.66 -5.12
CA ALA A 197 16.82 3.22 -3.94
C ALA A 197 16.94 1.70 -3.74
N ASN A 198 16.86 0.92 -4.82
CA ASN A 198 17.05 -0.53 -4.78
C ASN A 198 18.47 -0.92 -4.33
N ARG A 199 19.50 -0.21 -4.80
CA ARG A 199 20.88 -0.40 -4.35
C ARG A 199 21.00 -0.17 -2.84
N LEU A 200 20.44 0.92 -2.33
CA LEU A 200 20.43 1.25 -0.90
C LEU A 200 19.65 0.21 -0.09
N ASP A 201 18.53 -0.27 -0.60
CA ASP A 201 17.72 -1.31 0.05
C ASP A 201 18.41 -2.67 0.09
N GLY A 202 19.26 -2.97 -0.89
CA GLY A 202 20.19 -4.10 -0.83
C GLY A 202 21.13 -3.99 0.38
N LEU A 203 21.74 -2.82 0.60
CA LEU A 203 22.61 -2.57 1.76
C LEU A 203 21.84 -2.62 3.08
N ARG A 204 20.64 -2.02 3.13
CA ARG A 204 19.76 -2.07 4.31
C ARG A 204 19.35 -3.50 4.63
N THR A 205 19.03 -4.31 3.62
CA THR A 205 18.73 -5.73 3.80
C THR A 205 19.89 -6.46 4.48
N VAL A 206 21.13 -6.24 4.03
CA VAL A 206 22.32 -6.83 4.68
C VAL A 206 22.44 -6.37 6.14
N ALA A 207 22.17 -5.09 6.41
CA ALA A 207 22.21 -4.56 7.78
C ALA A 207 21.12 -5.16 8.68
N LEU A 208 19.88 -5.23 8.18
CA LEU A 208 18.72 -5.82 8.86
C LEU A 208 18.93 -7.30 9.21
N CYS A 209 19.58 -8.03 8.31
CA CYS A 209 19.84 -9.47 8.39
C CYS A 209 21.19 -9.81 9.07
N ASN A 210 21.95 -8.82 9.53
CA ASN A 210 23.28 -9.05 10.10
C ASN A 210 23.23 -9.96 11.34
N GLY A 211 24.04 -11.02 11.35
CA GLY A 211 24.07 -12.04 12.42
C GLY A 211 24.70 -11.60 13.75
N HIS A 212 24.95 -10.32 13.98
CA HIS A 212 25.41 -9.81 15.28
C HIS A 212 24.49 -8.75 15.87
N ARG A 213 23.82 -7.96 15.02
CA ARG A 213 23.06 -6.78 15.43
C ARG A 213 21.88 -6.44 14.53
N GLY A 214 21.60 -7.24 13.52
CA GLY A 214 20.53 -6.98 12.57
C GLY A 214 19.17 -7.07 13.26
N ALA A 215 18.31 -6.08 13.03
CA ALA A 215 16.99 -6.01 13.65
C ALA A 215 16.15 -7.27 13.38
N LEU A 216 16.24 -7.85 12.18
CA LEU A 216 15.52 -9.09 11.84
C LEU A 216 16.16 -10.33 12.48
N SER A 217 17.48 -10.35 12.64
CA SER A 217 18.17 -11.43 13.37
C SER A 217 17.87 -11.41 14.87
N LEU A 218 17.71 -10.22 15.45
CA LEU A 218 17.23 -10.03 16.82
C LEU A 218 15.78 -10.50 16.96
N LEU A 219 14.90 -10.13 16.02
CA LEU A 219 13.51 -10.59 15.99
C LEU A 219 13.41 -12.13 15.86
N ALA A 220 14.27 -12.74 15.05
CA ALA A 220 14.36 -14.19 14.90
C ALA A 220 14.84 -14.89 16.18
N ASN A 221 15.58 -14.18 17.04
CA ASN A 221 16.37 -14.75 18.13
C ASN A 221 17.27 -15.92 17.66
N ASP A 222 17.75 -15.84 16.42
CA ASP A 222 18.67 -16.77 15.78
C ASP A 222 19.60 -15.95 14.88
N MET A 223 20.90 -15.98 15.14
CA MET A 223 21.88 -15.19 14.41
C MET A 223 22.29 -15.81 13.07
N GLU A 224 21.93 -17.08 12.84
CA GLU A 224 22.27 -17.85 11.65
C GLU A 224 21.05 -18.09 10.76
N TRP A 225 19.88 -17.53 11.07
CA TRP A 225 18.64 -17.76 10.33
C TRP A 225 18.79 -17.52 8.81
N THR A 226 19.63 -16.57 8.43
CA THR A 226 19.89 -16.18 7.03
C THR A 226 20.74 -17.16 6.25
N SER A 227 21.47 -18.04 6.94
CA SER A 227 22.37 -19.03 6.33
C SER A 227 21.64 -20.20 5.67
N ARG A 228 20.36 -20.40 6.01
CA ARG A 228 19.55 -21.53 5.55
C ARG A 228 18.53 -21.04 4.52
N PRO A 229 18.43 -21.62 3.32
CA PRO A 229 17.50 -21.15 2.28
C PRO A 229 16.06 -21.66 2.52
N GLN A 230 15.50 -21.39 3.70
CA GLN A 230 14.14 -21.77 4.09
C GLN A 230 13.50 -20.69 4.97
N GLY A 231 12.16 -20.68 5.03
CA GLY A 231 11.43 -19.81 5.96
C GLY A 231 11.81 -20.11 7.41
N PHE A 232 12.03 -19.05 8.18
CA PHE A 232 12.29 -19.11 9.61
C PHE A 232 11.05 -18.64 10.37
N LYS A 233 10.39 -19.55 11.08
CA LYS A 233 9.17 -19.24 11.82
C LYS A 233 9.46 -18.40 13.06
N LEU A 234 8.76 -17.26 13.17
CA LEU A 234 8.82 -16.37 14.32
C LEU A 234 7.84 -16.81 15.42
N SER A 235 8.16 -16.46 16.67
CA SER A 235 7.24 -16.62 17.81
C SER A 235 6.24 -15.47 17.89
N LEU A 236 5.50 -15.25 16.79
CA LEU A 236 4.46 -14.23 16.65
C LEU A 236 3.10 -14.90 16.40
N PRO A 237 1.96 -14.23 16.70
CA PRO A 237 0.64 -14.80 16.48
C PRO A 237 0.40 -15.10 14.99
N GLY A 238 -0.19 -16.27 14.71
CA GLY A 238 -0.42 -16.76 13.36
C GLY A 238 0.76 -17.56 12.79
N ASP A 239 0.88 -17.56 11.47
CA ASP A 239 1.98 -18.14 10.73
C ASP A 239 2.83 -17.02 10.14
N VAL A 240 3.87 -16.64 10.88
CA VAL A 240 4.75 -15.53 10.51
C VAL A 240 6.16 -16.06 10.35
N GLU A 241 6.74 -15.83 9.18
CA GLU A 241 8.06 -16.31 8.83
C GLU A 241 8.93 -15.18 8.31
N LEU A 242 10.21 -15.22 8.65
CA LEU A 242 11.23 -14.48 7.94
C LEU A 242 11.76 -15.33 6.78
N TRP A 243 11.90 -14.71 5.62
CA TRP A 243 12.43 -15.35 4.42
C TRP A 243 13.80 -14.76 4.10
N PRO A 244 14.86 -15.58 4.09
CA PRO A 244 16.21 -15.08 3.98
C PRO A 244 16.49 -14.54 2.58
N PRO A 245 17.29 -13.46 2.44
CA PRO A 245 17.59 -12.85 1.15
C PRO A 245 18.18 -13.81 0.12
N SER A 246 18.87 -14.87 0.59
CA SER A 246 19.46 -15.93 -0.24
C SER A 246 18.42 -16.74 -1.04
N MET A 247 17.14 -16.69 -0.66
CA MET A 247 16.06 -17.32 -1.42
C MET A 247 15.65 -16.52 -2.67
N GLY A 248 16.16 -15.28 -2.84
CA GLY A 248 15.82 -14.44 -3.99
C GLY A 248 14.34 -14.07 -4.06
N ARG A 249 13.64 -14.03 -2.92
CA ARG A 249 12.22 -13.67 -2.84
C ARG A 249 12.04 -12.21 -2.45
N TRP A 250 10.87 -11.67 -2.78
CA TRP A 250 10.48 -10.28 -2.53
C TRP A 250 10.20 -9.97 -1.03
N PRO A 251 9.40 -10.77 -0.29
CA PRO A 251 9.22 -10.50 1.13
C PRO A 251 10.40 -11.00 1.96
N LEU A 252 10.85 -10.15 2.90
CA LEU A 252 11.72 -10.56 4.01
C LEU A 252 10.92 -11.10 5.19
N LEU A 253 9.65 -10.69 5.33
CA LEU A 253 8.70 -11.28 6.26
C LEU A 253 7.39 -11.59 5.52
N HIS A 254 6.87 -12.79 5.75
CA HIS A 254 5.57 -13.23 5.27
C HIS A 254 4.71 -13.67 6.47
N GLY A 255 3.57 -13.03 6.66
CA GLY A 255 2.65 -13.27 7.76
C GLY A 255 1.25 -13.65 7.29
N ARG A 256 0.67 -14.66 7.93
CA ARG A 256 -0.75 -15.02 7.82
C ARG A 256 -1.37 -15.16 9.20
N SER A 257 -2.55 -14.57 9.41
CA SER A 257 -3.30 -14.79 10.65
C SER A 257 -3.85 -16.21 10.70
N SER A 258 -4.25 -16.67 11.89
CA SER A 258 -4.88 -17.98 12.05
C SER A 258 -6.33 -18.00 11.55
N SER A 259 -7.02 -16.86 11.60
CA SER A 259 -8.44 -16.69 11.26
C SER A 259 -8.72 -15.27 10.72
N MET A 260 -9.98 -15.00 10.37
CA MET A 260 -10.46 -13.66 10.02
C MET A 260 -10.69 -12.75 11.24
N GLU A 261 -10.59 -13.30 12.46
CA GLU A 261 -10.81 -12.57 13.70
C GLU A 261 -9.55 -11.78 14.08
N ASP A 262 -9.74 -10.61 14.68
CA ASP A 262 -8.67 -9.76 15.23
C ASP A 262 -7.51 -9.44 14.27
N ILE A 263 -7.75 -9.44 12.95
CA ILE A 263 -6.73 -9.14 11.92
C ILE A 263 -6.04 -7.80 12.22
N VAL A 264 -6.79 -6.81 12.70
CA VAL A 264 -6.28 -5.47 13.00
C VAL A 264 -5.22 -5.51 14.10
N ASP A 265 -5.49 -6.20 15.21
CA ASP A 265 -4.55 -6.32 16.33
C ASP A 265 -3.41 -7.28 16.02
N TRP A 266 -3.69 -8.33 15.25
CA TRP A 266 -2.67 -9.23 14.71
C TRP A 266 -1.64 -8.46 13.86
N ALA A 267 -2.11 -7.65 12.90
CA ALA A 267 -1.23 -6.84 12.07
C ALA A 267 -0.45 -5.81 12.89
N ALA A 268 -1.11 -5.15 13.86
CA ALA A 268 -0.46 -4.19 14.75
C ALA A 268 0.68 -4.82 15.55
N THR A 269 0.47 -6.03 16.08
CA THR A 269 1.51 -6.77 16.82
C THR A 269 2.74 -7.01 15.95
N ILE A 270 2.55 -7.44 14.70
CA ILE A 270 3.68 -7.67 13.78
C ILE A 270 4.38 -6.36 13.42
N VAL A 271 3.63 -5.28 13.14
CA VAL A 271 4.22 -3.98 12.81
C VAL A 271 4.96 -3.37 13.99
N GLU A 272 4.54 -3.65 15.23
CA GLU A 272 5.22 -3.24 16.46
C GLU A 272 6.59 -3.91 16.57
N GLU A 273 6.63 -5.23 16.36
CA GLU A 273 7.86 -6.03 16.36
C GLU A 273 8.79 -5.69 15.19
N LEU A 274 8.24 -5.16 14.09
CA LEU A 274 9.02 -4.65 12.95
C LEU A 274 9.57 -3.22 13.16
N GLN A 275 9.15 -2.48 14.20
CA GLN A 275 9.60 -1.09 14.40
C GLN A 275 11.14 -0.93 14.41
N PRO A 276 11.94 -1.81 15.05
CA PRO A 276 13.40 -1.73 14.96
C PRO A 276 13.92 -1.87 13.53
N ALA A 277 13.33 -2.76 12.72
CA ALA A 277 13.70 -2.93 11.32
C ALA A 277 13.31 -1.70 10.49
N ILE A 278 12.09 -1.20 10.66
CA ILE A 278 11.58 0.01 10.01
C ILE A 278 12.47 1.22 10.29
N SER A 279 12.90 1.39 11.55
CA SER A 279 13.76 2.50 11.94
C SER A 279 15.11 2.51 11.21
N THR A 280 15.63 1.32 10.88
CA THR A 280 16.90 1.16 10.14
C THR A 280 16.79 1.75 8.72
N LEU A 281 15.61 1.67 8.10
CA LEU A 281 15.38 2.16 6.73
C LEU A 281 15.55 3.67 6.60
N SER A 282 15.21 4.41 7.67
CA SER A 282 15.34 5.87 7.71
C SER A 282 16.78 6.38 7.77
N THR A 283 17.74 5.48 8.00
CA THR A 283 19.14 5.86 8.12
C THR A 283 19.69 6.29 6.76
N THR A 284 20.17 7.53 6.68
CA THR A 284 20.90 8.04 5.52
C THR A 284 22.25 7.34 5.43
N ILE A 285 22.50 6.67 4.31
CA ILE A 285 23.78 6.02 4.04
C ILE A 285 24.63 7.01 3.24
N ASP A 286 25.39 7.85 3.95
CA ASP A 286 26.31 8.80 3.30
C ASP A 286 27.58 8.07 2.84
N GLY A 287 27.95 8.25 1.57
CA GLY A 287 29.32 8.00 1.11
C GLY A 287 29.74 6.54 0.88
N ILE A 288 28.82 5.57 0.76
CA ILE A 288 29.18 4.21 0.34
C ILE A 288 29.13 4.11 -1.19
N SER A 289 30.21 4.58 -1.85
CA SER A 289 30.50 4.29 -3.25
C SER A 289 31.07 2.88 -3.37
N TRP A 290 30.32 1.96 -3.99
CA TRP A 290 30.91 0.78 -4.60
C TRP A 290 31.01 1.08 -6.09
N HIS A 291 32.19 1.54 -6.52
CA HIS A 291 32.61 1.51 -7.91
C HIS A 291 33.24 0.14 -8.20
#